data_AF-A0A970K8Z7-F1
#
_entry.id   AF-A0A970K8Z7-F1
#
_cell.length_a   1.000
_cell.length_b   1.000
_cell.length_c   1.000
_cell.angle_alpha   90.00
_cell.angle_beta   90.00
_cell.angle_gamma   90.00
#
_symmetry.space_group_name_H-M   'P 1'
#
loop_
_entity.id
_entity.type
_entity.pdbx_description
1 polymer ?
#
loop_
_entity_poly.entity_id
_entity_poly.type
_entity_poly.pdbx_seq_one_letter_code
_entity_poly.pdbx_strand_id
1 'polypeptide(L)' 'MLTKVLPPNDLVIESLLKSYGILHKMIRYDIPQMPVTVGPLAEVKVLVPEQVLSEAQSLLKDLNGESD' A
#
# COMPACT_ATOMS: atom_id res chain seq x y z
N MET A 1 -10.36 -4.93 -0.15
CA MET A 1 -9.34 -3.90 -0.48
C MET A 1 -8.70 -3.47 0.83
N LEU A 2 -7.37 -3.35 0.89
CA LEU A 2 -6.66 -3.06 2.14
C LEU A 2 -6.53 -1.54 2.37
N THR A 3 -5.82 -0.83 1.49
CA THR A 3 -5.60 0.62 1.63
C THR A 3 -5.22 1.28 0.29
N LYS A 4 -5.17 2.60 0.29
CA LYS A 4 -4.60 3.45 -0.77
C LYS A 4 -3.41 4.18 -0.20
N VAL A 5 -2.30 4.19 -0.92
CA VAL A 5 -1.09 4.88 -0.48
C VAL A 5 -0.39 5.59 -1.62
N LEU A 6 0.33 6.65 -1.27
CA LEU A 6 1.19 7.38 -2.18
C LEU A 6 2.64 6.93 -1.97
N PRO A 7 3.48 6.95 -3.01
CA PRO A 7 4.90 6.76 -2.83
C PRO A 7 5.51 7.83 -1.89
N PRO A 8 6.54 7.48 -1.12
CA PRO A 8 7.22 6.18 -1.07
C PRO A 8 6.58 5.16 -0.11
N ASN A 9 5.44 5.49 0.53
CA ASN A 9 4.85 4.64 1.57
C ASN A 9 4.34 3.30 1.01
N ASP A 10 4.06 3.22 -0.30
CA ASP A 10 3.74 1.96 -0.98
C ASP A 10 4.86 0.93 -0.82
N LEU A 11 6.12 1.36 -0.86
CA LEU A 11 7.28 0.48 -0.69
C LEU A 11 7.39 -0.08 0.73
N VAL A 12 7.08 0.74 1.74
CA VAL A 12 7.10 0.33 3.15
C VAL A 12 6.02 -0.72 3.39
N ILE A 13 4.81 -0.47 2.90
CA ILE A 13 3.69 -1.42 3.03
C ILE A 13 3.96 -2.71 2.26
N GLU A 14 4.49 -2.63 1.04
CA GLU A 14 4.84 -3.82 0.25
C GLU A 14 5.89 -4.67 0.97
N SER A 15 6.93 -4.03 1.52
CA SER A 15 7.97 -4.73 2.28
C SER A 15 7.42 -5.42 3.52
N LEU A 16 6.54 -4.75 4.27
CA LEU A 16 5.88 -5.30 5.45
C LEU A 16 5.00 -6.50 5.09
N LEU A 17 4.14 -6.37 4.09
CA LEU A 17 3.27 -7.49 3.67
C LEU A 17 4.11 -8.69 3.19
N LYS A 18 5.23 -8.45 2.50
CA LYS A 18 6.18 -9.50 2.09
C LYS A 18 6.84 -10.18 3.29
N SER A 19 7.30 -9.44 4.30
CA SER A 19 8.00 -10.03 5.44
C SER A 19 7.09 -10.91 6.30
N TYR A 20 5.79 -10.61 6.34
CA TYR A 20 4.77 -11.44 7.01
C TYR A 20 4.17 -12.53 6.12
N GLY A 21 4.65 -12.67 4.87
CA GLY A 21 4.15 -13.70 3.94
C GLY A 21 2.71 -13.47 3.47
N ILE A 22 2.20 -12.25 3.58
CA ILE A 22 0.83 -11.91 3.19
C ILE A 22 0.75 -11.74 1.67
N LEU A 23 -0.14 -12.53 1.05
CA LEU A 23 -0.43 -12.41 -0.36
C LEU A 23 -1.09 -11.05 -0.65
N HIS A 24 -0.51 -10.28 -1.56
CA HIS A 24 -1.00 -8.95 -1.91
C HIS A 24 -0.81 -8.65 -3.40
N LYS A 25 -1.55 -7.66 -3.89
CA LYS A 25 -1.43 -7.09 -5.22
C LYS A 25 -1.40 -5.57 -5.14
N MET A 26 -0.37 -4.98 -5.74
CA MET A 26 -0.21 -3.54 -5.88
C MET A 26 -0.75 -3.09 -7.24
N ILE A 27 -1.70 -2.16 -7.26
CA ILE A 27 -2.21 -1.53 -8.49
C ILE A 27 -1.81 -0.07 -8.47
N ARG A 28 -0.88 0.32 -9.36
CA ARG A 28 -0.43 1.70 -9.53
C ARG A 28 -1.27 2.40 -10.58
N TYR A 29 -1.80 3.57 -10.25
CA TYR A 29 -2.56 4.40 -11.18
C TYR A 29 -1.70 5.54 -11.67
N ASP A 30 -1.17 5.42 -12.89
CA ASP A 30 -0.41 6.51 -13.51
C ASP A 30 -1.29 7.75 -13.66
N ILE A 31 -0.77 8.89 -13.22
CA ILE A 31 -1.39 10.18 -13.50
C ILE A 31 -0.97 10.56 -14.93
N PRO A 32 -1.91 10.85 -15.86
CA PRO A 32 -1.58 11.30 -17.20
C PRO A 32 -0.77 12.62 -17.11
N GLN A 33 0.50 12.59 -17.50
CA GLN A 33 1.38 13.76 -17.46
C GLN A 33 1.45 14.42 -18.84
N MET A 34 0.97 15.66 -18.96
CA MET A 34 1.31 16.63 -20.02
C MET A 34 2.15 17.77 -19.42
N PRO A 35 3.09 18.34 -20.19
CA PRO A 35 4.50 17.95 -20.23
C PRO A 35 5.34 18.48 -19.04
N VAL A 36 6.31 17.66 -18.61
CA VAL A 36 7.50 17.94 -17.77
C VAL A 36 7.31 18.81 -16.51
N THR A 37 6.77 18.23 -15.45
CA THR A 37 7.17 18.60 -14.08
C THR A 37 7.59 17.32 -13.37
N VAL A 38 8.81 17.25 -12.86
CA VAL A 38 9.38 16.05 -12.22
C VAL A 38 8.48 15.54 -11.08
N GLY A 39 8.03 14.28 -11.16
CA GLY A 39 7.57 13.50 -10.00
C GLY A 39 6.46 12.47 -10.30
N PRO A 40 6.68 11.15 -10.09
CA PRO A 40 5.63 10.15 -10.22
C PRO A 40 4.99 9.91 -8.86
N LEU A 41 3.81 10.46 -8.57
CA LEU A 41 3.05 10.08 -7.38
C LEU A 41 1.69 9.52 -7.78
N ALA A 42 1.75 8.41 -8.50
CA ALA A 42 0.63 7.53 -8.79
C ALA A 42 0.03 7.00 -7.47
N GLU A 43 -1.29 7.13 -7.29
CA GLU A 43 -1.99 6.43 -6.20
C GLU A 43 -1.79 4.91 -6.37
N VAL A 44 -1.39 4.23 -5.29
CA VAL A 44 -1.23 2.78 -5.27
C VAL A 44 -2.33 2.17 -4.42
N LYS A 45 -3.15 1.31 -5.03
CA LYS A 45 -4.14 0.49 -4.31
C LYS A 45 -3.51 -0.81 -3.91
N VAL A 46 -3.58 -1.11 -2.61
CA VAL A 46 -3.13 -2.37 -2.03
C VAL A 46 -4.33 -3.29 -1.86
N LEU A 47 -4.27 -4.45 -2.50
CA LEU A 47 -5.28 -5.48 -2.41
C LEU A 47 -4.70 -6.72 -1.74
N VAL A 48 -5.48 -7.35 -0.87
CA VAL A 48 -5.19 -8.63 -0.25
C VAL A 48 -6.43 -9.52 -0.34
N PRO A 49 -6.31 -10.85 -0.30
CA PRO A 49 -7.45 -11.75 -0.17
C PRO A 49 -8.27 -11.42 1.08
N GLU A 50 -9.58 -11.62 1.01
CA GLU A 50 -10.50 -11.31 2.11
C GLU A 50 -10.16 -12.09 3.39
N GLN A 51 -9.66 -13.31 3.23
CA GLN A 51 -9.26 -14.21 4.31
C GLN A 51 -8.16 -13.62 5.21
N VAL A 52 -7.29 -12.77 4.65
CA VAL A 52 -6.16 -12.15 5.36
C VAL A 52 -6.34 -10.65 5.53
N LEU A 53 -7.51 -10.11 5.18
CA LEU A 53 -7.77 -8.67 5.21
C LEU A 53 -7.69 -8.09 6.62
N SER A 54 -8.29 -8.79 7.59
CA SER A 54 -8.30 -8.36 9.00
C SER A 54 -6.89 -8.36 9.59
N GLU A 55 -6.13 -9.42 9.36
CA GLU A 55 -4.74 -9.54 9.79
C GLU A 55 -3.86 -8.43 9.19
N ALA A 56 -3.95 -8.22 7.88
CA ALA A 56 -3.22 -7.16 7.20
C ALA A 56 -3.60 -5.76 7.70
N GLN A 57 -4.87 -5.52 8.07
CA GLN A 57 -5.30 -4.25 8.66
C GLN A 57 -4.69 -4.02 10.04
N SER A 58 -4.66 -5.04 10.90
CA SER A 58 -4.03 -4.95 12.22
C SER A 58 -2.53 -4.63 12.11
N LEU A 59 -1.82 -5.30 11.20
CA LEU A 59 -0.40 -5.03 10.94
C LEU A 59 -0.14 -3.57 10.52
N LEU A 60 -1.02 -2.98 9.73
CA LEU A 60 -0.89 -1.58 9.32
C LEU A 60 -1.20 -0.60 10.46
N LYS A 61 -2.10 -0.94 11.38
CA LYS A 61 -2.37 -0.13 12.57
C LYS A 61 -1.18 -0.11 13.51
N ASP A 62 -0.56 -1.28 13.73
CA ASP A 62 0.66 -1.41 14.53
C ASP A 62 1.80 -0.58 13.94
N LEU A 63 1.94 -0.57 12.62
CA LEU A 63 2.93 0.27 11.91
C LEU A 63 2.70 1.77 12.16
N ASN A 64 1.45 2.21 12.23
CA ASN A 64 1.08 3.61 12.44
C ASN A 64 1.18 4.04 13.92
N GLY A 65 1.49 3.12 14.85
CA GLY A 65 1.56 3.42 16.27
C GLY A 65 0.20 3.73 16.91
N GLU A 66 -0.90 3.39 16.24
CA GLU A 66 -2.25 3.47 16.79
C GLU A 66 -2.52 2.24 17.66
N SER A 67 -1.82 2.17 18.78
CA SER A 67 -2.18 1.31 19.91
C SER A 67 -3.23 2.06 20.73
N ASP A 68 -4.47 1.55 20.78
CA ASP A 68 -5.51 2.05 21.68
C ASP A 68 -5.09 1.88 23.16
#